data_AF-A0A928VBF0-F1
#
_entry.id   AF-A0A928VBF0-F1
#
_cell.length_a   1.000
_cell.length_b   1.000
_cell.length_c   1.000
_cell.angle_alpha   90.00
_cell.angle_beta   90.00
_cell.angle_gamma   90.00
#
_symmetry.space_group_name_H-M   'P 1'
#
loop_
_entity.id
_entity.type
_entity.pdbx_description
1 polymer ?
#
loop_
_entity_poly.entity_id
_entity_poly.type
_entity_poly.pdbx_seq_one_letter_code
_entity_poly.pdbx_strand_id
1 'polypeptide(L)'
;MGIIAGSSIVVLTQVSTIVPTQPTPTYEVWRYSQFINHVEQRNIRKVTLSADRTRALAETKDGRQILVNLPNDPELIKILTRYQVNISIAPEMQLPKQETTWRYSEFVQQIEQRNVRKVGLNVDRTRALVETVDGKRIWVNLPNDPNLIEILVKHDIDIYVMPESNP
;
A
#
# COMPACT_ATOMS: atom_id res chain seq x y z
N MET A 1 -42.18 8.74 53.09
CA MET A 1 -42.74 9.93 52.41
C MET A 1 -41.57 10.59 51.70
N GLY A 2 -41.35 10.29 50.41
CA GLY A 2 -41.66 11.20 49.29
C GLY A 2 -40.48 12.16 49.09
N ILE A 3 -39.90 12.43 47.92
CA ILE A 3 -40.26 12.29 46.51
C ILE A 3 -38.98 12.60 45.69
N ILE A 4 -38.86 11.97 44.51
CA ILE A 4 -38.21 12.36 43.23
C ILE A 4 -37.77 13.85 43.10
N ALA A 5 -36.74 14.30 42.39
CA ALA A 5 -36.22 14.03 41.04
C ALA A 5 -34.94 14.91 40.87
N GLY A 6 -34.02 14.74 39.92
CA GLY A 6 -33.89 13.80 38.82
C GLY A 6 -32.46 13.93 38.28
N SER A 7 -31.81 12.80 38.05
CA SER A 7 -30.51 12.77 37.37
C SER A 7 -30.79 12.67 35.88
N SER A 8 -30.51 13.75 35.14
CA SER A 8 -30.47 13.70 33.68
C SER A 8 -29.32 12.78 33.27
N ILE A 9 -29.62 11.54 32.93
CA ILE A 9 -28.68 10.66 32.26
C ILE A 9 -28.73 11.06 30.79
N VAL A 10 -27.75 11.83 30.34
CA VAL A 10 -27.39 11.90 28.93
C VAL A 10 -26.70 10.58 28.59
N VAL A 11 -27.45 9.64 28.01
CA VAL A 11 -26.84 8.48 27.34
C VAL A 11 -26.25 8.99 26.04
N LEU A 12 -24.96 9.37 26.06
CA LEU A 12 -24.21 9.52 24.83
C LEU A 12 -23.95 8.13 24.30
N THR A 13 -24.88 7.60 23.50
CA THR A 13 -24.63 6.42 22.68
C THR A 13 -23.61 6.84 21.62
N GLN A 14 -22.32 6.74 21.95
CA GLN A 14 -21.30 6.75 20.92
C GLN A 14 -21.50 5.47 20.11
N VAL A 15 -22.21 5.62 18.98
CA VAL A 15 -22.07 4.66 17.88
C VAL A 15 -20.65 4.82 17.35
N SER A 16 -19.69 4.23 18.06
CA SER A 16 -18.39 3.96 17.49
C SER A 16 -18.65 2.97 16.37
N THR A 17 -18.86 3.49 15.17
CA THR A 17 -18.58 2.74 13.95
C THR A 17 -17.16 2.24 14.13
N ILE A 18 -17.06 0.98 14.52
CA ILE A 18 -15.87 0.17 14.34
C ILE A 18 -15.63 0.14 12.84
N VAL A 19 -14.98 1.18 12.33
CA VAL A 19 -14.16 1.03 11.13
C VAL A 19 -13.09 0.05 11.61
N PRO A 20 -13.02 -1.20 11.12
CA PRO A 20 -11.83 -1.99 11.36
C PRO A 20 -10.71 -1.21 10.66
N THR A 21 -10.01 -0.38 11.42
CA THR A 21 -8.68 0.10 11.05
C THR A 21 -7.84 -1.14 11.11
N GLN A 22 -7.85 -1.89 10.01
CA GLN A 22 -6.97 -3.00 9.81
C GLN A 22 -5.57 -2.40 9.98
N PRO A 23 -4.79 -2.77 11.02
CA PRO A 23 -3.44 -2.27 11.15
C PRO A 23 -2.76 -2.72 9.88
N THR A 24 -2.47 -1.81 8.94
CA THR A 24 -1.63 -2.13 7.79
C THR A 24 -0.35 -2.68 8.40
N PRO A 25 -0.06 -3.98 8.25
CA PRO A 25 1.11 -4.53 8.91
C PRO A 25 2.28 -3.76 8.31
N THR A 26 3.08 -3.11 9.16
CA THR A 26 4.30 -2.45 8.72
C THR A 26 5.26 -3.56 8.35
N TYR A 27 5.18 -4.01 7.10
CA TYR A 27 6.07 -5.02 6.58
C TYR A 27 7.44 -4.39 6.36
N GLU A 28 8.46 -4.99 6.97
CA GLU A 28 9.84 -4.67 6.60
C GLU A 28 10.07 -5.14 5.16
N VAL A 29 10.71 -4.31 4.34
CA VAL A 29 10.99 -4.62 2.94
C VAL A 29 12.44 -5.02 2.77
N TRP A 30 12.69 -6.20 2.22
CA TRP A 30 14.02 -6.68 1.90
C TRP A 30 14.31 -6.67 0.40
N ARG A 31 15.58 -6.43 0.07
CA ARG A 31 16.12 -6.69 -1.26
C ARG A 31 16.25 -8.19 -1.50
N TYR A 32 16.23 -8.60 -2.76
CA TYR A 32 16.41 -9.99 -3.16
C TYR A 32 17.67 -10.64 -2.56
N SER A 33 18.82 -9.99 -2.67
CA SER A 33 20.09 -10.51 -2.14
C SER A 33 20.05 -10.72 -0.62
N GLN A 34 19.45 -9.78 0.11
CA GLN A 34 19.25 -9.91 1.55
C GLN A 34 18.32 -11.08 1.86
N PHE A 35 17.21 -11.22 1.14
CA PHE A 35 16.32 -12.35 1.28
C PHE A 35 17.01 -13.70 1.04
N ILE A 36 17.78 -13.83 -0.04
CA ILE A 36 18.54 -15.06 -0.33
C ILE A 36 19.52 -15.38 0.80
N ASN A 37 20.28 -14.41 1.30
CA ASN A 37 21.18 -14.65 2.44
C ASN A 37 20.44 -15.24 3.65
N HIS A 38 19.25 -14.73 3.97
CA HIS A 38 18.43 -15.25 5.07
C HIS A 38 17.84 -16.65 4.77
N VAL A 39 17.56 -16.97 3.50
CA VAL A 39 17.16 -18.31 3.06
C VAL A 39 18.31 -19.30 3.26
N GLU A 40 19.53 -18.94 2.84
CA GLU A 40 20.71 -19.80 2.96
C GLU A 40 21.08 -20.06 4.43
N GLN A 41 20.91 -19.05 5.29
CA GLN A 41 21.03 -19.16 6.74
C GLN A 41 19.87 -19.95 7.40
N ARG A 42 18.91 -20.46 6.60
CA ARG A 42 17.70 -21.14 7.07
C ARG A 42 16.89 -20.30 8.08
N ASN A 43 16.90 -18.97 7.95
CA ASN A 43 16.16 -18.06 8.82
C ASN A 43 14.71 -17.84 8.32
N ILE A 44 14.40 -18.30 7.11
CA ILE A 44 13.07 -18.23 6.51
C ILE A 44 12.35 -19.57 6.66
N ARG A 45 11.10 -19.53 7.13
CA ARG A 45 10.24 -20.70 7.30
C ARG A 45 9.30 -20.90 6.12
N LYS A 46 8.65 -19.82 5.69
CA LYS A 46 7.63 -19.85 4.64
C LYS A 46 7.82 -18.66 3.70
N VAL A 47 7.54 -18.85 2.42
CA VAL A 47 7.56 -17.80 1.42
C VAL A 47 6.28 -17.90 0.59
N THR A 48 5.53 -16.82 0.58
CA THR A 48 4.31 -16.68 -0.20
C THR A 48 4.62 -15.82 -1.42
N LEU A 49 4.72 -16.43 -2.61
CA LEU A 49 4.96 -15.71 -3.85
C LEU A 49 3.66 -15.11 -4.39
N SER A 50 3.78 -13.98 -5.07
CA SER A 50 2.71 -13.43 -5.89
C SER A 50 2.49 -14.29 -7.14
N ALA A 51 1.29 -14.23 -7.72
CA ALA A 51 0.94 -14.96 -8.94
C ALA A 51 1.85 -14.58 -10.12
N ASP A 52 2.14 -13.29 -10.26
CA ASP A 52 3.08 -12.72 -11.23
C ASP A 52 4.57 -12.94 -10.86
N ARG A 53 4.86 -13.53 -9.70
CA ARG A 53 6.21 -13.82 -9.16
C ARG A 53 7.14 -12.61 -9.07
N THR A 54 6.61 -11.40 -9.13
CA THR A 54 7.40 -10.16 -8.95
C THR A 54 7.66 -9.86 -7.48
N ARG A 55 6.90 -10.48 -6.56
CA ARG A 55 6.96 -10.21 -5.13
C ARG A 55 6.82 -11.49 -4.32
N ALA A 56 7.31 -11.46 -3.09
CA ALA A 56 7.05 -12.49 -2.11
C ALA A 56 6.91 -11.94 -0.70
N LEU A 57 6.10 -12.59 0.12
CA LEU A 57 6.09 -12.41 1.57
C LEU A 57 6.84 -13.56 2.22
N ALA A 58 8.03 -13.26 2.73
CA ALA A 58 8.82 -14.20 3.49
C ALA A 58 8.43 -14.12 4.97
N GLU A 59 8.27 -15.28 5.59
CA GLU A 59 8.03 -15.42 7.01
C GLU A 59 9.31 -15.96 7.66
N THR A 60 9.88 -15.18 8.57
CA THR A 60 11.06 -15.62 9.33
C THR A 60 10.69 -16.64 10.38
N LYS A 61 11.68 -17.35 10.93
CA LYS A 61 11.47 -18.26 12.07
C LYS A 61 10.88 -17.57 13.29
N ASP A 62 11.14 -16.27 13.46
CA ASP A 62 10.58 -15.43 14.53
C ASP A 62 9.10 -15.06 14.28
N GLY A 63 8.51 -15.50 13.16
CA GLY A 63 7.12 -15.16 12.78
C GLY A 63 6.96 -13.78 12.16
N ARG A 64 8.06 -13.06 11.86
CA ARG A 64 8.00 -11.76 11.18
C ARG A 64 7.70 -11.96 9.71
N GLN A 65 6.81 -11.14 9.16
CA GLN A 65 6.49 -11.12 7.75
C GLN A 65 7.25 -10.00 7.06
N ILE A 66 8.00 -10.36 6.03
CA ILE A 66 8.93 -9.50 5.30
C ILE A 66 8.52 -9.50 3.84
N LEU A 67 8.35 -8.32 3.27
CA LEU A 67 8.03 -8.19 1.86
C LEU A 67 9.32 -8.12 1.03
N VAL A 68 9.39 -8.93 -0.02
CA VAL A 68 10.57 -9.08 -0.86
C VAL A 68 10.20 -8.73 -2.29
N ASN A 69 11.01 -7.87 -2.90
CA ASN A 69 10.95 -7.62 -4.34
C ASN A 69 11.77 -8.69 -5.07
N LEU A 70 11.13 -9.44 -5.97
CA LEU A 70 11.75 -10.56 -6.66
C LEU A 70 12.19 -10.14 -8.08
N PRO A 71 13.44 -10.41 -8.47
CA PRO A 71 13.85 -10.34 -9.87
C PRO A 71 13.24 -11.53 -10.64
N ASN A 72 13.31 -11.45 -11.96
CA ASN A 72 13.01 -12.60 -12.82
C ASN A 72 14.15 -13.61 -12.78
N ASP A 73 14.21 -14.40 -11.70
CA ASP A 73 15.23 -15.43 -11.48
C ASP A 73 14.61 -16.84 -11.59
N PRO A 74 14.97 -17.63 -12.63
CA PRO A 74 14.47 -18.99 -12.80
C PRO A 74 15.00 -19.96 -11.73
N GLU A 75 16.12 -19.66 -11.06
CA GLU A 75 16.73 -20.54 -10.06
C GLU A 75 16.12 -20.36 -8.66
N LEU A 76 15.34 -19.29 -8.44
CA LEU A 76 14.76 -18.97 -7.14
C LEU A 76 14.03 -20.15 -6.49
N ILE A 77 13.14 -20.81 -7.23
CA ILE A 77 12.35 -21.93 -6.71
C ILE A 77 13.25 -23.10 -6.29
N LYS A 78 14.34 -23.35 -7.04
CA LYS A 78 15.31 -24.40 -6.72
C LYS A 78 16.06 -24.06 -5.44
N ILE A 79 16.45 -22.80 -5.24
CA ILE A 79 17.12 -22.33 -4.02
C ILE A 79 16.19 -22.51 -2.81
N LEU A 80 14.95 -22.00 -2.88
CA LEU A 80 13.97 -22.13 -1.80
C LEU A 80 13.69 -23.59 -1.43
N THR A 81 13.55 -24.45 -2.44
CA THR A 81 13.32 -25.88 -2.23
C THR A 81 14.54 -26.57 -1.62
N ARG A 82 15.76 -26.23 -2.06
CA ARG A 82 17.03 -26.77 -1.52
C ARG A 82 17.16 -26.49 -0.02
N TYR A 83 16.78 -25.29 0.42
CA TYR A 83 16.82 -24.90 1.83
C TYR A 83 15.54 -25.25 2.60
N GLN A 84 14.66 -26.10 2.04
CA GLN A 84 13.45 -26.63 2.68
C GLN A 84 12.47 -25.53 3.13
N VAL A 85 12.44 -24.41 2.41
CA VAL A 85 11.50 -23.32 2.68
C VAL A 85 10.11 -23.74 2.18
N ASN A 86 9.06 -23.53 2.98
CA ASN A 86 7.70 -23.80 2.54
C ASN A 86 7.25 -22.74 1.55
N ILE A 87 6.88 -23.14 0.33
CA ILE A 87 6.49 -22.21 -0.73
C ILE A 87 4.97 -22.26 -0.90
N SER A 88 4.33 -21.09 -0.89
CA SER A 88 2.91 -20.93 -1.20
C SER A 88 2.75 -19.88 -2.29
N ILE A 89 1.68 -19.97 -3.08
CA ILE A 89 1.33 -18.93 -4.05
C ILE A 89 0.07 -18.25 -3.53
N ALA A 90 0.14 -16.94 -3.28
CA ALA A 90 -1.03 -16.16 -2.97
C ALA A 90 -1.70 -15.66 -4.25
N PRO A 91 -3.04 -15.68 -4.34
CA PRO A 91 -3.72 -14.85 -5.32
C PRO A 91 -3.36 -13.39 -5.04
N GLU A 92 -3.15 -12.62 -6.10
CA GLU A 92 -2.47 -11.31 -6.12
C GLU A 92 -3.01 -10.25 -5.13
N MET A 93 -4.22 -10.48 -4.60
CA MET A 93 -4.93 -9.62 -3.65
C MET A 93 -4.45 -9.69 -2.19
N GLN A 94 -3.54 -10.62 -1.82
CA GLN A 94 -3.15 -10.84 -0.41
C GLN A 94 -1.76 -10.33 -0.02
N LEU A 95 -0.97 -9.84 -0.97
CA LEU A 95 0.35 -9.29 -0.66
C LEU A 95 0.27 -7.78 -0.47
N PRO A 96 0.84 -7.23 0.62
CA PRO A 96 0.93 -5.78 0.82
C PRO A 96 1.58 -5.14 -0.42
N LYS A 97 0.84 -4.24 -1.06
CA LYS A 97 1.38 -3.43 -2.13
C LYS A 97 2.29 -2.38 -1.47
N GLN A 98 3.61 -2.48 -1.66
CA GLN A 98 4.52 -1.36 -1.35
C GLN A 98 3.98 -0.12 -2.05
N GLU A 99 4.07 1.04 -1.40
CA GLU A 99 3.56 2.33 -1.83
C GLU A 99 3.63 2.48 -3.35
N THR A 100 2.49 2.17 -3.98
CA THR A 100 2.43 1.77 -5.39
C THR A 100 2.37 3.05 -6.17
N THR A 101 3.47 3.52 -6.72
CA THR A 101 3.37 4.61 -7.69
C THR A 101 2.36 4.21 -8.76
N TRP A 102 1.26 4.93 -8.91
CA TRP A 102 0.30 4.65 -9.98
C TRP A 102 0.91 5.03 -11.33
N ARG A 103 0.57 4.24 -12.34
CA ARG A 103 0.76 4.66 -13.74
C ARG A 103 -0.27 5.74 -14.07
N TYR A 104 0.04 6.57 -15.06
CA TYR A 104 -0.88 7.60 -15.55
C TYR A 104 -2.28 7.06 -15.91
N SER A 105 -2.34 5.95 -16.63
CA SER A 105 -3.60 5.31 -17.00
C SER A 105 -4.41 4.87 -15.78
N GLU A 106 -3.74 4.36 -14.75
CA GLU A 106 -4.37 3.94 -13.51
C GLU A 106 -4.88 5.17 -12.75
N PHE A 107 -4.09 6.24 -12.70
CA PHE A 107 -4.50 7.51 -12.11
C PHE A 107 -5.74 8.11 -12.78
N VAL A 108 -5.79 8.17 -14.11
CA VAL A 108 -6.98 8.66 -14.84
C VAL A 108 -8.20 7.80 -14.55
N GLN A 109 -8.06 6.47 -14.50
CA GLN A 109 -9.17 5.59 -14.11
C GLN A 109 -9.68 5.89 -12.69
N GLN A 110 -8.78 6.16 -11.74
CA GLN A 110 -9.18 6.50 -10.36
C GLN A 110 -9.90 7.86 -10.30
N ILE A 111 -9.56 8.81 -11.17
CA ILE A 111 -10.27 10.10 -11.32
C ILE A 111 -11.69 9.86 -11.85
N GLU A 112 -11.83 9.06 -12.91
CA GLU A 112 -13.12 8.72 -13.51
C GLU A 112 -14.04 8.00 -12.50
N GLN A 113 -13.45 7.11 -11.69
CA GLN A 113 -14.14 6.40 -10.62
C GLN A 113 -14.42 7.27 -9.39
N ARG A 114 -14.04 8.55 -9.39
CA ARG A 114 -14.15 9.49 -8.25
C ARG A 114 -13.47 8.98 -6.97
N ASN A 115 -12.43 8.17 -7.13
CA ASN A 115 -11.63 7.66 -6.00
C ASN A 115 -10.47 8.61 -5.64
N VAL A 116 -10.36 9.76 -6.30
CA VAL A 116 -9.33 10.77 -6.05
C VAL A 116 -9.96 11.99 -5.39
N ARG A 117 -9.39 12.42 -4.27
CA ARG A 117 -9.80 13.62 -3.54
C ARG A 117 -8.88 14.80 -3.83
N LYS A 118 -7.56 14.59 -3.71
CA LYS A 118 -6.57 15.66 -3.87
C LYS A 118 -5.37 15.21 -4.68
N VAL A 119 -4.74 16.13 -5.40
CA VAL A 119 -3.56 15.89 -6.21
C VAL A 119 -2.54 17.00 -5.95
N GLY A 120 -1.40 16.61 -5.38
CA GLY A 120 -0.22 17.45 -5.19
C GLY A 120 0.72 17.28 -6.37
N LEU A 121 0.85 18.28 -7.24
CA LEU A 121 1.80 18.25 -8.36
C LEU A 121 3.19 18.70 -7.88
N ASN A 122 4.23 17.98 -8.30
CA ASN A 122 5.60 18.48 -8.13
C ASN A 122 5.83 19.70 -9.05
N VAL A 123 6.81 20.54 -8.71
CA VAL A 123 7.21 21.72 -9.50
C VAL A 123 7.51 21.36 -10.95
N ASP A 124 8.29 20.30 -11.17
CA ASP A 124 8.65 19.81 -12.51
C ASP A 124 7.49 19.11 -13.25
N ARG A 125 6.34 18.91 -12.58
CA ARG A 125 5.15 18.22 -13.10
C ARG A 125 5.39 16.80 -13.61
N THR A 126 6.54 16.21 -13.31
CA THR A 126 6.88 14.82 -13.65
C THR A 126 6.26 13.81 -12.69
N ARG A 127 5.85 14.26 -11.50
CA ARG A 127 5.23 13.42 -10.47
C ARG A 127 4.11 14.14 -9.77
N ALA A 128 3.16 13.37 -9.25
CA ALA A 128 2.12 13.85 -8.35
C ALA A 128 1.94 12.96 -7.13
N LEU A 129 1.56 13.54 -6.01
CA LEU A 129 1.04 12.83 -4.85
C LEU A 129 -0.48 12.88 -4.86
N VAL A 130 -1.13 11.74 -4.95
CA VAL A 130 -2.58 11.63 -4.99
C VAL A 130 -3.09 11.14 -3.65
N GLU A 131 -4.10 11.84 -3.13
CA GLU A 131 -4.85 11.44 -1.94
C GLU A 131 -6.19 10.85 -2.38
N THR A 132 -6.41 9.56 -2.09
CA THR A 132 -7.66 8.88 -2.43
C THR A 132 -8.78 9.25 -1.45
N VAL A 133 -10.02 8.89 -1.78
CA VAL A 133 -11.16 9.11 -0.85
C VAL A 133 -10.96 8.35 0.46
N ASP A 134 -10.31 7.19 0.41
CA ASP A 134 -9.92 6.37 1.57
C ASP A 134 -8.80 7.01 2.41
N GLY A 135 -8.27 8.18 2.00
CA GLY A 135 -7.22 8.90 2.69
C GLY A 135 -5.81 8.36 2.43
N LYS A 136 -5.65 7.42 1.48
CA LYS A 136 -4.35 6.89 1.10
C LYS A 136 -3.61 7.87 0.22
N ARG A 137 -2.30 8.03 0.45
CA ARG A 137 -1.41 8.86 -0.37
C ARG A 137 -0.56 8.00 -1.29
N ILE A 138 -0.55 8.33 -2.57
CA ILE A 138 0.07 7.51 -3.62
C ILE A 138 0.82 8.40 -4.61
N TRP A 139 2.07 8.09 -4.88
CA TRP A 139 2.81 8.79 -5.94
C TRP A 139 2.31 8.38 -7.32
N VAL A 140 2.40 9.25 -8.30
CA VAL A 140 2.02 9.00 -9.69
C VAL A 140 3.11 9.54 -10.59
N ASN A 141 3.52 8.75 -11.58
CA ASN A 141 4.42 9.22 -12.62
C ASN A 141 3.59 9.87 -13.74
N LEU A 142 3.87 11.13 -14.03
CA LEU A 142 3.11 11.93 -14.99
C LEU A 142 3.86 12.03 -16.33
N PRO A 143 3.21 11.70 -17.46
CA PRO A 143 3.72 12.03 -18.76
C PRO A 143 3.61 13.54 -18.98
N ASN A 144 4.32 14.05 -20.00
CA ASN A 144 4.10 15.40 -20.50
C ASN A 144 2.77 15.46 -21.27
N ASP A 145 1.65 15.52 -20.54
CA ASP A 145 0.30 15.62 -21.11
C ASP A 145 -0.27 17.04 -20.87
N PRO A 146 -0.51 17.82 -21.92
CA PRO A 146 -1.09 19.17 -21.79
C PRO A 146 -2.52 19.17 -21.25
N ASN A 147 -3.27 18.06 -21.36
CA ASN A 147 -4.68 17.99 -20.95
C ASN A 147 -4.86 17.58 -19.49
N LEU A 148 -3.79 17.24 -18.78
CA LEU A 148 -3.87 16.70 -17.41
C LEU A 148 -4.64 17.62 -16.45
N ILE A 149 -4.33 18.92 -16.50
CA ILE A 149 -4.98 19.90 -15.60
C ILE A 149 -6.48 20.01 -15.91
N GLU A 150 -6.84 19.98 -17.19
CA GLU A 150 -8.25 20.02 -17.61
C GLU A 150 -9.02 18.81 -17.08
N ILE A 151 -8.45 17.61 -17.17
CA ILE A 151 -9.05 16.38 -16.63
C ILE A 151 -9.28 16.50 -15.12
N LEU A 152 -8.32 17.03 -14.37
CA LEU A 152 -8.43 17.19 -12.92
C LEU A 152 -9.51 18.19 -12.52
N VAL A 153 -9.52 19.35 -13.18
CA VAL A 153 -10.51 20.41 -12.91
C VAL A 153 -11.92 19.96 -13.28
N LYS A 154 -12.07 19.24 -14.41
CA LYS A 154 -13.36 18.70 -14.86
C LYS A 154 -14.00 17.72 -13.86
N HIS A 155 -13.18 17.08 -13.03
CA HIS A 155 -13.63 16.13 -12.01
C HIS A 155 -13.69 16.73 -10.60
N ASP A 156 -13.62 18.06 -10.47
CA ASP A 156 -13.65 18.78 -9.19
C ASP A 156 -12.56 18.33 -8.20
N ILE A 157 -11.39 17.96 -8.72
CA ILE A 157 -10.27 17.49 -7.89
C ILE A 157 -9.52 18.68 -7.32
N ASP A 158 -9.24 18.65 -6.01
CA ASP A 158 -8.39 19.64 -5.36
C ASP A 158 -6.93 19.48 -5.82
N ILE A 159 -6.40 20.48 -6.52
CA ILE A 159 -5.02 20.50 -6.99
C ILE A 159 -4.20 21.47 -6.15
N TYR A 160 -3.02 21.05 -5.71
CA TYR A 160 -2.03 21.92 -5.10
C TYR A 160 -0.64 21.65 -5.67
N VAL A 161 0.24 22.63 -5.58
CA VAL A 161 1.65 22.44 -5.94
C VAL A 161 2.41 22.12 -4.66
N MET A 162 3.14 21.02 -4.68
CA MET A 162 3.99 20.62 -3.58
C MET A 162 5.27 21.47 -3.61
N PRO A 163 5.75 21.96 -2.45
CA PRO A 163 7.07 22.57 -2.40
C PRO A 163 8.11 21.53 -2.82
N GLU A 164 9.11 21.96 -3.59
CA GLU A 164 10.23 21.10 -3.95
C GLU A 164 10.89 20.62 -2.65
N SER A 165 10.96 19.30 -2.46
CA SER A 165 11.76 18.72 -1.39
C SER A 165 13.24 18.93 -1.72
N ASN A 166 13.76 20.14 -1.48
CA ASN A 166 15.18 20.36 -1.44
C ASN A 166 15.72 19.57 -0.22
N PRO A 167 16.73 18.70 -0.38
CA PRO A 167 17.30 17.91 0.71
C PRO A 167 17.88 18.77 1.84
#